data_AF-A0ABD0P364-F1
#
_entry.id   AF-A0ABD0P364-F1
#
_cell.length_a   1.000
_cell.length_b   1.000
_cell.length_c   1.000
_cell.angle_alpha   90.00
_cell.angle_beta   90.00
_cell.angle_gamma   90.00
#
_symmetry.space_group_name_H-M   'P 1'
#
loop_
_entity.id
_entity.type
_entity.pdbx_description
1 polymer ?
#
loop_
_entity_poly.entity_id
_entity_poly.type
_entity_poly.pdbx_seq_one_letter_code
_entity_poly.pdbx_strand_id
1 'polypeptide(L)' 'GDLGPFNPGLPVEVPVWLALNLKQRQKCRIVPPEWMDTDKLEEIREQERKLDTFTPIPSPYYMELTKLLLN' A
#
# COMPACT_ATOMS: atom_id res chain seq x y z
N GLY A 1 10.96 3.74 -18.22
CA GLY A 1 9.68 3.03 -18.13
C GLY A 1 8.59 4.05 -18.36
N ASP A 2 7.56 3.66 -19.10
CA ASP A 2 6.46 4.55 -19.44
C ASP A 2 5.35 4.47 -18.39
N LEU A 3 4.76 5.61 -18.05
CA LEU A 3 3.64 5.70 -17.10
C LEU A 3 2.39 6.16 -17.86
N GLY A 4 1.31 5.40 -17.76
CA GLY A 4 0.04 5.69 -18.41
C GLY A 4 -0.33 4.70 -19.52
N PRO A 5 -1.47 4.91 -20.19
CA PRO A 5 -2.28 6.13 -20.24
C PRO A 5 -3.08 6.42 -18.95
N PHE A 6 -3.23 7.71 -18.60
CA PHE A 6 -4.06 8.18 -17.49
C PHE A 6 -5.48 8.48 -17.97
N ASN A 7 -6.34 7.46 -17.96
CA ASN A 7 -7.74 7.61 -18.34
C ASN A 7 -8.59 7.98 -17.12
N PRO A 8 -9.44 9.05 -17.19
CA PRO A 8 -10.30 9.43 -16.07
C PRO A 8 -11.19 8.28 -15.60
N GLY A 9 -11.21 8.02 -14.29
CA GLY A 9 -12.03 6.97 -13.67
C GLY A 9 -11.46 5.55 -13.79
N LEU A 10 -10.35 5.33 -14.50
CA LEU A 10 -9.68 4.03 -14.57
C LEU A 10 -8.46 4.00 -13.64
N PRO A 11 -8.27 2.92 -12.85
CA PRO A 11 -7.07 2.76 -12.04
C PRO A 11 -5.85 2.54 -12.93
N VAL A 12 -4.68 3.01 -12.47
CA VAL A 12 -3.40 2.82 -13.14
C VAL A 12 -2.31 2.62 -12.10
N GLU A 13 -1.39 1.72 -12.38
CA GLU A 13 -0.22 1.48 -11.54
C GLU A 13 0.83 2.57 -11.76
N VAL A 14 1.26 3.18 -10.66
CA VAL A 14 2.30 4.21 -10.66
C VAL A 14 3.22 4.01 -9.47
N PRO A 15 4.47 4.47 -9.56
CA PRO A 15 5.35 4.52 -8.40
C PRO A 15 4.74 5.35 -7.25
N VAL A 16 5.03 4.95 -6.02
CA VAL A 16 4.47 5.56 -4.79
C VAL A 16 4.75 7.06 -4.72
N TRP A 17 5.96 7.49 -5.07
CA TRP A 17 6.33 8.92 -5.05
C TRP A 17 5.44 9.76 -5.97
N LEU A 18 5.02 9.21 -7.11
CA LEU A 18 4.14 9.90 -8.06
C LEU A 18 2.70 9.89 -7.53
N ALA A 19 2.23 8.76 -7.00
CA ALA A 19 0.91 8.66 -6.38
C ALA A 19 0.74 9.70 -5.26
N LEU A 20 1.73 9.84 -4.38
CA LEU A 20 1.73 10.83 -3.29
C LEU A 20 1.73 12.27 -3.82
N ASN A 21 2.56 12.57 -4.84
CA ASN A 21 2.58 13.91 -5.44
C ASN A 21 1.22 14.29 -6.05
N LEU A 22 0.56 13.36 -6.74
CA LEU A 22 -0.76 13.56 -7.32
C LEU A 22 -1.85 13.71 -6.25
N LYS A 23 -1.76 12.94 -5.16
CA LYS A 23 -2.69 13.02 -4.03
C LYS A 23 -2.63 14.37 -3.32
N GLN A 24 -1.44 14.89 -3.06
CA GLN A 24 -1.24 16.22 -2.47
C GLN A 24 -1.87 17.33 -3.31
N ARG A 25 -1.88 17.17 -4.64
CA ARG A 25 -2.49 18.11 -5.59
C ARG A 25 -3.97 17.85 -5.85
N GLN A 26 -4.60 16.92 -5.12
CA GLN A 26 -6.00 16.52 -5.28
C GLN A 26 -6.35 15.99 -6.68
N LYS A 27 -5.38 15.37 -7.36
CA LYS A 27 -5.53 14.86 -8.74
C LYS A 27 -5.77 13.36 -8.85
N CYS A 28 -5.75 12.63 -7.73
CA CYS A 28 -6.01 11.19 -7.72
C CYS A 28 -6.65 10.74 -6.40
N ARG A 29 -7.19 9.52 -6.44
CA ARG A 29 -7.53 8.74 -5.25
C ARG A 29 -6.60 7.54 -5.22
N ILE A 30 -5.86 7.38 -4.13
CA ILE A 30 -5.00 6.21 -3.92
C ILE A 30 -5.88 5.06 -3.44
N VAL A 31 -5.71 3.90 -4.05
CA VAL A 31 -6.30 2.64 -3.60
C VAL A 31 -5.25 1.95 -2.72
N PRO A 32 -5.61 1.49 -1.51
CA PRO A 32 -4.66 0.80 -0.65
C PRO A 32 -4.21 -0.53 -1.28
N PRO A 33 -2.98 -1.00 -1.01
CA PRO A 33 -2.53 -2.32 -1.43
C PRO A 33 -3.41 -3.44 -0.85
N GLU A 34 -3.46 -4.59 -1.54
CA GLU A 34 -4.32 -5.73 -1.16
C GLU A 34 -4.02 -6.32 0.24
N TRP A 35 -2.80 -6.16 0.73
CA TRP A 35 -2.40 -6.61 2.06
C TRP A 35 -2.81 -5.66 3.18
N MET A 36 -3.17 -4.41 2.86
CA MET A 36 -3.61 -3.40 3.82
C MET A 36 -5.10 -3.54 4.12
N ASP A 37 -5.54 -4.79 4.28
CA ASP A 37 -6.91 -5.17 4.61
C ASP A 37 -6.96 -5.54 6.10
N THR A 38 -8.03 -5.13 6.80
CA THR A 38 -8.12 -5.30 8.25
C THR A 38 -8.13 -6.76 8.65
N ASP A 39 -8.85 -7.60 7.93
CA ASP A 39 -9.05 -9.01 8.28
C ASP A 39 -7.73 -9.77 8.08
N LYS A 40 -7.03 -9.50 6.97
CA LYS A 40 -5.71 -10.07 6.69
C LYS A 40 -4.65 -9.63 7.72
N LEU A 41 -4.66 -8.36 8.12
CA LEU A 41 -3.70 -7.84 9.09
C LEU A 41 -3.93 -8.42 10.50
N GLU A 42 -5.17 -8.66 10.89
CA GLU A 42 -5.48 -9.35 12.15
C GLU A 42 -4.99 -10.81 12.15
N GLU A 43 -5.15 -11.52 11.04
CA GLU A 43 -4.63 -12.87 10.89
C GLU A 43 -3.10 -12.91 11.01
N ILE A 44 -2.40 -12.03 10.29
CA ILE A 44 -0.93 -11.93 10.34
C ILE A 44 -0.46 -11.64 11.77
N ARG A 45 -1.12 -10.71 12.46
CA ARG A 45 -0.81 -10.36 13.86
C ARG A 45 -0.95 -11.55 14.80
N GLU A 46 -2.00 -12.35 14.63
CA GLU A 46 -2.23 -13.52 15.47
C GLU A 46 -1.25 -14.66 15.17
N GLN A 47 -0.85 -14.82 13.91
CA GLN A 47 0.20 -15.76 13.51
C GLN A 47 1.56 -15.36 14.08
N GLU A 48 1.92 -14.08 14.00
CA GLU A 48 3.17 -13.53 14.54
C GLU A 48 3.27 -13.74 16.05
N ARG A 49 2.16 -13.62 16.79
CA ARG A 49 2.12 -13.89 18.24
C ARG A 49 2.33 -15.36 18.62
N LYS A 50 2.02 -16.29 17.71
CA LYS A 50 2.13 -17.74 17.96
C LYS A 50 3.52 -18.29 17.67
N LEU A 51 4.30 -17.59 16.85
CA LEU A 51 5.60 -18.05 16.37
C LEU A 51 6.72 -17.26 17.05
N ASP A 52 7.68 -17.96 17.66
CA ASP A 52 8.88 -17.35 18.27
C ASP A 52 9.95 -16.93 17.25
N THR A 53 9.61 -16.96 15.96
CA THR A 53 10.50 -16.64 14.84
C THR A 53 9.89 -15.54 13.98
N PHE A 54 10.73 -14.80 13.27
CA PHE A 54 10.27 -13.79 12.31
C PHE A 54 9.36 -14.42 11.24
N THR A 55 8.11 -13.96 11.20
CA THR A 55 7.13 -14.37 10.22
C THR A 55 7.28 -13.57 8.93
N PRO A 56 6.93 -14.16 7.77
CA PRO A 56 6.93 -13.42 6.51
C PRO A 56 5.89 -12.29 6.58
N ILE A 57 6.32 -11.11 6.13
CA ILE A 57 5.50 -9.89 6.06
C ILE A 57 5.04 -9.64 4.61
N PRO A 58 3.90 -8.97 4.41
CA PRO A 58 3.29 -8.83 3.08
C PRO A 58 4.06 -7.91 2.13
N SER A 59 4.87 -7.00 2.66
CA SER A 59 5.75 -6.14 1.87
C SER A 59 7.03 -5.86 2.65
N PRO A 60 8.21 -5.89 2.01
CA PRO A 60 9.48 -5.59 2.68
C PRO A 60 9.54 -4.15 3.22
N TYR A 61 8.72 -3.23 2.69
CA TYR A 61 8.69 -1.81 3.05
C TYR A 61 7.34 -1.40 3.66
N TYR A 62 6.66 -2.32 4.35
CA TYR A 62 5.31 -2.07 4.87
C TYR A 62 5.26 -0.89 5.87
N MET A 63 6.30 -0.68 6.67
CA MET A 63 6.35 0.42 7.65
C MET A 63 6.37 1.80 6.97
N GLU A 64 7.16 1.96 5.90
CA GLU A 64 7.23 3.19 5.13
C GLU A 64 5.94 3.42 4.37
N LEU A 65 5.38 2.37 3.76
CA LEU A 65 4.14 2.44 3.00
C LEU A 65 2.96 2.82 3.89
N THR A 66 2.78 2.15 5.03
CA THR A 66 1.71 2.48 6.00
C THR A 66 1.82 3.93 6.45
N LYS A 67 3.01 4.39 6.84
CA LYS A 67 3.22 5.78 7.27
C LYS A 67 2.91 6.77 6.17
N LEU A 68 3.38 6.55 4.94
CA LEU A 68 3.16 7.49 3.83
C LEU A 68 1.70 7.55 3.36
N LEU A 69 0.97 6.44 3.45
CA LEU A 69 -0.41 6.35 2.97
C LEU A 69 -1.45 6.81 4.01
N LEU A 70 -1.14 6.71 5.30
CA LEU A 70 -2.06 7.01 6.41
C LEU A 70 -1.82 8.36 7.10
N ASN A 71 -0.71 9.05 6.81
CA ASN A 71 -0.45 10.43 7.26
C ASN A 71 -1.32 11.44 6.49
#